data_AF-T1CM96-F1
#
_entry.id   AF-T1CM96-F1
#
_cell.length_a   1.000
_cell.length_b   1.000
_cell.length_c   1.000
_cell.angle_alpha   90.00
_cell.angle_beta   90.00
_cell.angle_gamma   90.00
#
_symmetry.space_group_name_H-M   'P 1'
#
loop_
_entity.id
_entity.type
_entity.pdbx_description
1 polymer ?
#
loop_
_entity_poly.entity_id
_entity_poly.type
_entity_poly.pdbx_seq_one_letter_code
_entity_poly.pdbx_strand_id
1 'polypeptide(L)'
;MDLGTSSTQLIATAFTFGLSALAFAYLPFIFVLVNGLVKANGGHNAHSSSILSIFIFAFAVHFISCIFFMMGIKMLDILGALYQNNYLQDKIFPIFWARGETSVFSLANASGSIEDKGAYLQLYIVQTISDWLELVGVWVVFFTAFAYATIQTKRDVMQFNVVNFLVWLIIANIVGYFVYFLWAKIATLALFIPDSDLVKRIVESYKELVS
;
A
#
# COMPACT_ATOMS: atom_id res chain seq x y z
N MET A 1 -38.99 6.07 -0.35
CA MET A 1 -38.19 7.26 -0.03
C MET A 1 -36.77 6.78 0.05
N ASP A 2 -36.13 6.64 -1.12
CA ASP A 2 -34.74 6.22 -1.20
C ASP A 2 -33.91 7.27 -0.48
N LEU A 3 -33.09 6.86 0.48
CA LEU A 3 -32.00 7.69 0.97
C LEU A 3 -30.99 7.78 -0.18
N GLY A 4 -31.33 8.65 -1.15
CA GLY A 4 -30.69 8.80 -2.45
C GLY A 4 -29.26 9.28 -2.28
N THR A 5 -28.33 8.34 -2.23
CA THR A 5 -26.91 8.61 -2.41
C THR A 5 -26.73 9.08 -3.85
N SER A 6 -26.33 10.33 -4.05
CA SER A 6 -26.08 10.84 -5.40
C SER A 6 -24.87 10.12 -6.03
N SER A 7 -24.82 10.05 -7.36
CA SER A 7 -23.70 9.44 -8.09
C SER A 7 -22.36 10.11 -7.70
N THR A 8 -22.37 11.42 -7.50
CA THR A 8 -21.23 12.20 -6.99
C THR A 8 -20.80 11.73 -5.60
N GLN A 9 -21.75 11.49 -4.68
CA GLN A 9 -21.47 11.02 -3.33
C GLN A 9 -20.86 9.60 -3.34
N LEU A 10 -21.29 8.73 -4.26
CA LEU A 10 -20.68 7.41 -4.44
C LEU A 10 -19.21 7.51 -4.84
N ILE A 11 -18.89 8.36 -5.82
CA ILE A 11 -17.51 8.57 -6.28
C ILE A 11 -16.65 9.17 -5.15
N ALA A 12 -17.18 10.17 -4.43
CA ALA A 12 -16.48 10.78 -3.29
C ALA A 12 -16.25 9.80 -2.13
N THR A 13 -17.19 8.88 -1.92
CA THR A 13 -17.10 7.81 -0.92
C THR A 13 -16.03 6.80 -1.34
N ALA A 14 -15.97 6.43 -2.62
CA ALA A 14 -14.91 5.59 -3.18
C ALA A 14 -13.52 6.22 -3.06
N PHE A 15 -13.41 7.52 -3.33
CA PHE A 15 -12.20 8.29 -3.06
C PHE A 15 -11.78 8.19 -1.58
N THR A 16 -12.71 8.45 -0.65
CA THR A 16 -12.41 8.52 0.78
C THR A 16 -11.96 7.17 1.34
N PHE A 17 -12.72 6.10 1.05
CA PHE A 17 -12.40 4.77 1.54
C PHE A 17 -11.21 4.14 0.82
N GLY A 18 -11.04 4.39 -0.48
CA GLY A 18 -9.86 3.96 -1.23
C GLY A 18 -8.58 4.63 -0.74
N LEU A 19 -8.59 5.95 -0.53
CA LEU A 19 -7.46 6.68 0.05
C LEU A 19 -7.13 6.15 1.46
N SER A 20 -8.16 5.91 2.27
CA SER A 20 -7.97 5.33 3.61
C SER A 20 -7.35 3.94 3.53
N ALA A 21 -7.81 3.09 2.62
CA ALA A 21 -7.25 1.76 2.43
C ALA A 21 -5.76 1.83 2.03
N LEU A 22 -5.40 2.72 1.10
CA LEU A 22 -4.01 2.97 0.74
C LEU A 22 -3.19 3.46 1.93
N ALA A 23 -3.73 4.41 2.71
CA ALA A 23 -3.04 4.96 3.88
C ALA A 23 -2.72 3.86 4.91
N PHE A 24 -3.69 2.99 5.23
CA PHE A 24 -3.50 1.89 6.18
C PHE A 24 -2.63 0.76 5.63
N ALA A 25 -2.62 0.53 4.31
CA ALA A 25 -1.80 -0.52 3.69
C ALA A 25 -0.34 -0.10 3.48
N TYR A 26 -0.06 1.17 3.14
CA TYR A 26 1.28 1.61 2.76
C TYR A 26 2.01 2.40 3.86
N LEU A 27 1.35 3.37 4.50
CA LEU A 27 2.05 4.32 5.38
C LEU A 27 2.69 3.66 6.59
N PRO A 28 2.05 2.74 7.34
CA PRO A 28 2.67 2.15 8.52
C PRO A 28 3.94 1.37 8.15
N PHE A 29 3.91 0.63 7.03
CA PHE A 29 5.05 -0.12 6.54
C PHE A 29 6.22 0.81 6.18
N ILE A 30 5.97 1.78 5.30
CA ILE A 30 6.99 2.72 4.83
C ILE A 30 7.56 3.54 5.99
N PHE A 31 6.70 4.02 6.89
CA PHE A 31 7.11 4.81 8.06
C PHE A 31 8.06 4.02 8.97
N VAL A 32 7.78 2.74 9.23
CA VAL A 32 8.66 1.91 10.06
C VAL A 32 9.99 1.64 9.35
N LEU A 33 9.99 1.36 8.04
CA LEU A 33 11.24 1.16 7.30
C LEU A 33 12.13 2.41 7.33
N VAL A 34 11.57 3.58 7.03
CA VAL A 34 12.31 4.86 7.02
C VAL A 34 12.86 5.17 8.42
N ASN A 35 12.04 5.05 9.48
CA ASN A 35 12.50 5.28 10.85
C ASN A 35 13.54 4.26 11.30
N GLY A 36 13.42 3.01 10.87
CA GLY A 36 14.41 1.96 11.11
C GLY A 36 15.78 2.35 10.56
N LEU A 37 15.83 2.89 9.33
CA LEU A 37 17.05 3.39 8.72
C LEU A 37 17.65 4.59 9.45
N VAL A 38 16.82 5.57 9.83
CA VAL A 38 17.27 6.76 10.58
C VAL A 38 17.89 6.35 11.92
N LYS A 39 17.25 5.42 12.65
CA LYS A 39 17.76 4.90 13.93
C LYS A 39 19.04 4.09 13.76
N ALA A 40 19.15 3.30 12.70
CA ALA A 40 20.36 2.51 12.42
C ALA A 40 21.60 3.38 12.14
N ASN A 41 21.41 4.62 11.67
CA ASN A 41 22.48 5.59 11.43
C ASN A 41 22.87 6.45 12.66
N GLY A 42 22.17 6.30 13.80
CA GLY A 42 22.27 7.20 14.97
C GLY A 42 23.48 7.07 15.90
N GLY A 43 24.52 6.30 15.56
CA GLY A 43 25.77 6.22 16.35
C GLY A 43 25.70 5.43 17.67
N HIS A 44 26.78 5.47 18.45
CA HIS A 44 27.25 4.52 19.49
C HIS A 44 26.26 4.00 20.56
N ASN A 45 25.03 4.51 20.67
CA ASN A 45 23.99 4.02 21.59
C ASN A 45 22.78 3.37 20.88
N ALA A 46 22.81 3.25 19.55
CA ALA A 46 21.77 2.55 18.80
C ALA A 46 21.86 1.04 19.09
N HIS A 47 20.99 0.54 19.97
CA HIS A 47 20.71 -0.89 20.10
C HIS A 47 20.58 -1.47 18.70
N SER A 48 21.43 -2.44 18.36
CA SER A 48 21.51 -3.02 17.02
C SER A 48 20.26 -3.86 16.73
N SER A 49 19.16 -3.20 16.37
CA SER A 49 18.03 -3.92 15.77
C SER A 49 18.52 -4.44 14.42
N SER A 50 18.53 -5.76 14.26
CA SER A 50 18.89 -6.40 13.00
C SER A 50 17.91 -5.99 11.89
N ILE A 51 18.32 -6.01 10.62
CA ILE A 51 17.41 -5.75 9.49
C ILE A 51 16.16 -6.64 9.53
N LEU A 52 16.35 -7.89 9.96
CA LEU A 52 15.26 -8.83 10.15
C LEU A 52 14.27 -8.29 11.18
N SER A 53 14.74 -7.71 12.28
CA SER A 53 13.88 -7.07 13.28
C SER A 53 13.17 -5.83 12.72
N ILE A 54 13.82 -5.00 11.90
CA ILE A 54 13.17 -3.83 11.27
C ILE A 54 12.08 -4.28 10.31
N PHE A 55 12.36 -5.23 9.42
CA PHE A 55 11.38 -5.74 8.46
C PHE A 55 10.24 -6.49 9.14
N ILE A 56 10.51 -7.33 10.14
CA ILE A 56 9.46 -8.02 10.91
C ILE A 56 8.59 -7.01 11.65
N PHE A 57 9.19 -5.98 12.26
CA PHE A 57 8.42 -4.95 12.97
C PHE A 57 7.58 -4.12 11.98
N ALA A 58 8.14 -3.75 10.83
CA ALA A 58 7.39 -3.07 9.76
C ALA A 58 6.20 -3.91 9.29
N PHE A 59 6.43 -5.21 9.07
CA PHE A 59 5.38 -6.15 8.71
C PHE A 59 4.32 -6.30 9.82
N ALA A 60 4.72 -6.38 11.09
CA ALA A 60 3.78 -6.50 12.21
C ALA A 60 2.88 -5.26 12.32
N VAL A 61 3.46 -4.06 12.24
CA VAL A 61 2.71 -2.80 12.28
C VAL A 61 1.75 -2.69 11.09
N HIS A 62 2.21 -3.04 9.88
CA HIS A 62 1.38 -3.14 8.68
C HIS A 62 0.21 -4.12 8.86
N PHE A 63 0.52 -5.35 9.30
CA PHE A 63 -0.45 -6.41 9.47
C PHE A 63 -1.56 -5.98 10.43
N ILE A 64 -1.18 -5.43 11.59
CA ILE A 64 -2.13 -4.90 12.57
C ILE A 64 -2.97 -3.78 11.95
N SER A 65 -2.35 -2.82 11.25
CA SER A 65 -3.07 -1.72 10.61
C SER A 65 -4.10 -2.20 9.58
N CYS A 66 -3.72 -3.14 8.72
CA CYS A 66 -4.61 -3.78 7.74
C CYS A 66 -5.78 -4.51 8.40
N ILE A 67 -5.53 -5.26 9.48
CA ILE A 67 -6.57 -5.96 10.23
C ILE A 67 -7.56 -4.98 10.84
N PHE A 68 -7.09 -3.91 11.48
CA PHE A 68 -7.98 -2.88 12.04
C PHE A 68 -8.78 -2.17 10.96
N PHE A 69 -8.18 -1.84 9.82
CA PHE A 69 -8.91 -1.24 8.70
C PHE A 69 -10.01 -2.18 8.18
N MET A 70 -9.68 -3.44 7.90
CA MET A 70 -10.65 -4.43 7.44
C MET A 70 -11.79 -4.63 8.45
N MET A 71 -11.49 -4.71 9.75
CA MET A 71 -12.52 -4.79 10.79
C MET A 71 -13.39 -3.54 10.80
N GLY A 72 -12.79 -2.35 10.64
CA GLY A 72 -13.52 -1.09 10.53
C GLY A 72 -14.50 -1.09 9.35
N ILE A 73 -14.06 -1.50 8.16
CA ILE A 73 -14.91 -1.62 6.97
C ILE A 73 -16.05 -2.62 7.21
N LYS A 74 -15.75 -3.82 7.72
CA LYS A 74 -16.76 -4.83 8.01
C LYS A 74 -17.77 -4.36 9.06
N MET A 75 -17.32 -3.63 10.07
CA MET A 75 -18.20 -3.05 11.08
C MET A 75 -19.10 -1.97 10.48
N LEU A 76 -18.57 -1.10 9.61
CA LEU A 76 -19.37 -0.10 8.90
C LEU A 76 -20.39 -0.76 7.96
N ASP A 77 -20.02 -1.83 7.27
CA ASP A 77 -20.94 -2.62 6.45
C ASP A 77 -22.07 -3.24 7.29
N ILE A 78 -21.77 -3.76 8.48
CA ILE A 78 -22.78 -4.31 9.40
C ILE A 78 -23.71 -3.21 9.92
N LEU A 79 -23.15 -2.07 10.36
CA LEU A 79 -23.93 -0.94 10.88
C LEU A 79 -24.79 -0.27 9.79
N GLY A 80 -24.31 -0.28 8.55
CA GLY A 80 -25.00 0.24 7.37
C GLY A 80 -25.91 -0.77 6.65
N ALA A 81 -26.01 -2.01 7.14
CA ALA A 81 -26.68 -3.15 6.47
C ALA A 81 -28.20 -3.03 6.31
N LEU A 82 -28.80 -1.87 6.60
CA LEU A 82 -30.24 -1.64 6.45
C LEU A 82 -30.74 -1.77 5.00
N TYR A 83 -29.84 -1.70 4.01
CA TYR A 83 -30.21 -1.69 2.58
C TYR A 83 -29.44 -2.68 1.71
N GLN A 84 -28.17 -2.98 2.01
CA GLN A 84 -27.35 -3.93 1.26
C GLN A 84 -26.22 -4.48 2.14
N ASN A 85 -26.04 -5.81 2.16
CA ASN A 85 -24.90 -6.43 2.83
C ASN A 85 -23.60 -6.09 2.09
N ASN A 86 -22.51 -5.89 2.84
CA ASN A 86 -21.16 -5.62 2.31
C ASN A 86 -21.09 -4.44 1.32
N TYR A 87 -21.90 -3.40 1.53
CA TYR A 87 -22.01 -2.27 0.60
C TYR A 87 -20.65 -1.62 0.25
N LEU A 88 -19.77 -1.38 1.22
CA LEU A 88 -18.46 -0.80 0.97
C LEU A 88 -17.59 -1.73 0.11
N GLN A 89 -17.55 -3.01 0.46
CA GLN A 89 -16.77 -4.04 -0.25
C GLN A 89 -17.26 -4.27 -1.67
N ASP A 90 -18.56 -4.39 -1.86
CA ASP A 90 -19.15 -4.85 -3.12
C ASP A 90 -19.54 -3.70 -4.05
N LYS A 91 -19.72 -2.48 -3.51
CA LYS A 91 -20.09 -1.30 -4.32
C LYS A 91 -19.01 -0.23 -4.36
N ILE A 92 -18.42 0.14 -3.23
CA ILE A 92 -17.53 1.30 -3.13
C ILE A 92 -16.10 0.99 -3.61
N PHE A 93 -15.49 -0.10 -3.13
CA PHE A 93 -14.13 -0.47 -3.54
C PHE A 93 -14.00 -0.79 -5.05
N PRO A 94 -14.97 -1.43 -5.72
CA PRO A 94 -14.93 -1.59 -7.17
C PRO A 94 -14.90 -0.28 -7.94
N ILE A 95 -15.62 0.76 -7.48
CA ILE A 95 -15.54 2.10 -8.07
C ILE A 95 -14.14 2.68 -7.91
N PHE A 96 -13.52 2.49 -6.73
CA PHE A 96 -12.14 2.93 -6.49
C PHE A 96 -11.13 2.26 -7.41
N TRP A 97 -11.29 0.98 -7.70
CA TRP A 97 -10.34 0.22 -8.54
C TRP A 97 -10.63 0.32 -10.05
N ALA A 98 -11.77 0.88 -10.46
CA ALA A 98 -12.14 1.03 -11.86
C ALA A 98 -11.26 2.07 -12.58
N ARG A 99 -10.75 1.72 -13.75
CA ARG A 99 -9.89 2.60 -14.55
C ARG A 99 -10.67 3.31 -15.65
N GLY A 100 -10.44 4.62 -15.75
CA GLY A 100 -11.07 5.51 -16.74
C GLY A 100 -12.44 6.04 -16.32
N GLU A 101 -12.74 7.27 -16.79
CA GLU A 101 -13.96 8.00 -16.46
C GLU A 101 -15.23 7.19 -16.76
N THR A 102 -15.29 6.57 -17.94
CA THR A 102 -16.46 5.80 -18.39
C THR A 102 -16.78 4.63 -17.46
N SER A 103 -15.76 3.90 -16.99
CA SER A 103 -15.96 2.77 -16.09
C SER A 103 -16.44 3.24 -14.71
N VAL A 104 -15.84 4.31 -14.18
CA VAL A 104 -16.24 4.90 -12.91
C VAL A 104 -17.68 5.41 -12.97
N PHE A 105 -18.03 6.15 -14.02
CA PHE A 105 -19.38 6.70 -14.18
C PHE A 105 -20.42 5.61 -14.39
N SER A 106 -20.09 4.54 -15.12
CA SER A 106 -20.97 3.38 -15.26
C SER A 106 -21.24 2.70 -13.91
N LEU A 107 -20.21 2.48 -13.08
CA LEU A 107 -20.38 1.85 -11.78
C LEU A 107 -21.09 2.73 -10.76
N ALA A 108 -20.90 4.04 -10.84
CA ALA A 108 -21.55 5.03 -9.98
C ALA A 108 -22.94 5.47 -10.48
N ASN A 109 -23.40 5.00 -11.64
CA ASN A 109 -24.59 5.51 -12.33
C ASN A 109 -24.56 7.05 -12.49
N ALA A 110 -23.39 7.60 -12.83
CA ALA A 110 -23.20 9.04 -13.03
C ALA A 110 -23.55 9.45 -14.46
N SER A 111 -24.10 10.66 -14.60
CA SER A 111 -24.49 11.22 -15.91
C SER A 111 -23.39 12.06 -16.55
N GLY A 112 -22.28 12.29 -15.83
CA GLY A 112 -21.16 13.12 -16.28
C GLY A 112 -21.40 14.62 -16.07
N SER A 113 -22.18 14.97 -15.04
CA SER A 113 -22.35 16.36 -14.60
C SER A 113 -21.01 16.98 -14.19
N ILE A 114 -20.96 18.31 -14.05
CA ILE A 114 -19.74 19.01 -13.60
C ILE A 114 -19.30 18.52 -12.22
N GLU A 115 -20.26 18.26 -11.34
CA GLU A 115 -20.02 17.74 -9.98
C GLU A 115 -19.45 16.31 -10.03
N ASP A 116 -20.00 15.44 -10.88
CA ASP A 116 -19.48 14.08 -11.08
C ASP A 116 -18.04 14.09 -11.61
N LYS A 117 -17.73 14.99 -12.54
CA LYS A 117 -16.37 15.18 -13.08
C LYS A 117 -15.40 15.69 -12.02
N GLY A 118 -15.85 16.61 -11.16
CA GLY A 118 -15.07 17.09 -10.02
C GLY A 118 -14.73 15.97 -9.03
N ALA A 119 -15.71 15.13 -8.69
CA ALA A 119 -15.50 13.96 -7.84
C ALA A 119 -14.59 12.91 -8.51
N TYR A 120 -14.76 12.67 -9.81
CA TYR A 120 -13.88 11.78 -10.56
C TYR A 120 -12.45 12.27 -10.59
N LEU A 121 -12.20 13.57 -10.73
CA LEU A 121 -10.83 14.11 -10.71
C LEU A 121 -10.13 13.80 -9.37
N GLN A 122 -10.82 13.96 -8.24
CA GLN A 122 -10.27 13.62 -6.93
C GLN A 122 -9.95 12.12 -6.82
N LEU A 123 -10.88 11.27 -7.28
CA LEU A 123 -10.67 9.83 -7.32
C LEU A 123 -9.47 9.48 -8.22
N TYR A 124 -9.39 10.05 -9.41
CA TYR A 124 -8.33 9.82 -10.37
C TYR A 124 -6.94 10.17 -9.83
N ILE A 125 -6.83 11.27 -9.07
CA ILE A 125 -5.58 11.64 -8.39
C ILE A 125 -5.15 10.52 -7.43
N VAL A 126 -6.06 10.00 -6.60
CA VAL A 126 -5.73 8.94 -5.64
C VAL A 126 -5.44 7.61 -6.34
N GLN A 127 -6.19 7.29 -7.39
CA GLN A 127 -5.93 6.13 -8.24
C GLN A 127 -4.52 6.19 -8.86
N THR A 128 -4.12 7.38 -9.31
CA THR A 128 -2.75 7.63 -9.82
C THR A 128 -1.71 7.48 -8.71
N ILE A 129 -2.00 7.98 -7.50
CA ILE A 129 -1.12 7.78 -6.33
C ILE A 129 -0.98 6.28 -6.01
N SER A 130 -2.05 5.49 -6.13
CA SER A 130 -1.98 4.02 -5.97
C SER A 130 -0.97 3.40 -6.93
N ASP A 131 -1.04 3.78 -8.21
CA ASP A 131 -0.15 3.24 -9.24
C ASP A 131 1.32 3.61 -8.93
N TRP A 132 1.58 4.83 -8.47
CA TRP A 132 2.91 5.24 -8.02
C TRP A 132 3.37 4.50 -6.77
N LEU A 133 2.49 4.27 -5.79
CA LEU A 133 2.82 3.51 -4.58
C LEU A 133 3.18 2.06 -4.91
N GLU A 134 2.47 1.44 -5.85
CA GLU A 134 2.75 0.09 -6.36
C GLU A 134 4.14 0.00 -6.99
N LEU A 135 4.51 0.99 -7.82
CA LEU A 135 5.83 1.06 -8.46
C LEU A 135 6.93 1.36 -7.45
N VAL A 136 6.77 2.42 -6.65
CA VAL A 136 7.79 2.93 -5.73
C VAL A 136 8.01 1.98 -4.54
N GLY A 137 7.00 1.22 -4.12
CA GLY A 137 7.08 0.30 -2.99
C GLY A 137 8.22 -0.72 -3.10
N VAL A 138 8.44 -1.27 -4.30
CA VAL A 138 9.55 -2.20 -4.58
C VAL A 138 10.90 -1.52 -4.34
N TRP A 139 11.07 -0.29 -4.82
CA TRP A 139 12.29 0.48 -4.67
C TRP A 139 12.55 0.89 -3.21
N VAL A 140 11.51 1.23 -2.45
CA VAL A 140 11.65 1.55 -1.03
C VAL A 140 12.25 0.37 -0.27
N VAL A 141 11.78 -0.85 -0.53
CA VAL A 141 12.31 -2.06 0.10
C VAL A 141 13.75 -2.33 -0.35
N PHE A 142 14.03 -2.20 -1.65
CA PHE A 142 15.37 -2.37 -2.19
C PHE A 142 16.38 -1.37 -1.58
N PHE A 143 16.04 -0.08 -1.53
CA PHE A 143 16.91 0.94 -0.93
C PHE A 143 17.08 0.75 0.57
N THR A 144 16.05 0.24 1.26
CA THR A 144 16.16 -0.11 2.68
C THR A 144 17.15 -1.25 2.90
N ALA A 145 17.09 -2.30 2.07
CA ALA A 145 18.05 -3.40 2.10
C ALA A 145 19.48 -2.94 1.75
N PHE A 146 19.61 -2.04 0.77
CA PHE A 146 20.89 -1.46 0.35
C PHE A 146 21.54 -0.61 1.44
N ALA A 147 20.76 0.28 2.06
CA ALA A 147 21.22 1.13 3.14
C ALA A 147 21.73 0.27 4.32
N TYR A 148 21.02 -0.82 4.65
CA TYR A 148 21.47 -1.74 5.67
C TYR A 148 22.78 -2.45 5.32
N ALA A 149 22.91 -3.00 4.10
CA ALA A 149 24.15 -3.67 3.69
C ALA A 149 25.37 -2.75 3.85
N THR A 150 25.17 -1.46 3.56
CA THR A 150 26.19 -0.42 3.77
C THR A 150 26.52 -0.24 5.25
N ILE A 151 25.51 -0.14 6.11
CA ILE A 151 25.67 0.05 7.57
C ILE A 151 26.38 -1.16 8.20
N GLN A 152 25.95 -2.38 7.85
CA GLN A 152 26.50 -3.61 8.43
C GLN A 152 27.96 -3.82 8.01
N THR A 153 28.29 -3.57 6.75
CA THR A 153 29.68 -3.70 6.27
C THR A 153 30.63 -2.74 6.97
N LYS A 154 30.18 -1.52 7.27
CA LYS A 154 31.00 -0.53 8.02
C LYS A 154 31.20 -0.92 9.49
N ARG A 155 30.33 -1.75 10.07
CA ARG A 155 30.45 -2.23 11.45
C ARG A 155 31.42 -3.39 11.59
N ASP A 156 31.47 -4.28 10.59
CA ASP A 156 32.21 -5.55 10.70
C ASP A 156 33.70 -5.44 10.33
N VAL A 157 34.16 -4.32 9.76
CA VAL A 157 35.56 -4.18 9.32
C VAL A 157 36.07 -2.74 9.41
N MET A 158 37.34 -2.59 9.81
CA MET A 158 38.05 -1.30 9.88
C MET A 158 38.30 -0.67 8.48
N GLN A 159 38.19 -1.48 7.41
CA GLN A 159 38.23 -1.03 6.02
C GLN A 159 37.05 -1.65 5.23
N PHE A 160 36.41 -0.86 4.37
CA PHE A 160 35.23 -1.31 3.62
C PHE A 160 35.57 -2.50 2.71
N ASN A 161 35.01 -3.68 3.01
CA ASN A 161 35.18 -4.88 2.19
C ASN A 161 34.00 -5.04 1.23
N VAL A 162 34.26 -4.89 -0.07
CA VAL A 162 33.25 -4.98 -1.13
C VAL A 162 32.59 -6.36 -1.19
N VAL A 163 33.34 -7.44 -0.94
CA VAL A 163 32.77 -8.80 -0.95
C VAL A 163 31.78 -8.97 0.20
N ASN A 164 32.14 -8.49 1.40
CA ASN A 164 31.24 -8.55 2.57
C ASN A 164 29.98 -7.71 2.34
N PHE A 165 30.12 -6.52 1.72
CA PHE A 165 28.99 -5.70 1.31
C PHE A 165 28.03 -6.43 0.37
N LEU A 166 28.56 -7.08 -0.67
CA LEU A 166 27.73 -7.80 -1.63
C LEU A 166 26.99 -8.97 -0.97
N VAL A 167 27.64 -9.70 -0.06
CA VAL A 167 26.98 -10.79 0.69
C VAL A 167 25.83 -10.24 1.53
N TRP A 168 26.06 -9.17 2.30
CA TRP A 168 25.00 -8.55 3.11
C TRP A 168 23.88 -7.95 2.26
N LEU A 169 24.21 -7.38 1.09
CA LEU A 169 23.24 -6.84 0.15
C LEU A 169 22.31 -7.94 -0.39
N ILE A 170 22.87 -9.09 -0.78
CA ILE A 170 22.08 -10.23 -1.27
C ILE A 170 21.16 -10.74 -0.16
N ILE A 171 21.69 -10.98 1.04
CA ILE A 171 20.92 -11.48 2.18
C ILE A 171 19.77 -10.51 2.53
N ALA A 172 20.06 -9.21 2.61
CA ALA A 172 19.09 -8.18 2.93
C ALA A 172 17.98 -8.08 1.88
N ASN A 173 18.31 -8.19 0.60
CA ASN A 173 17.32 -8.15 -0.48
C ASN A 173 16.44 -9.41 -0.51
N ILE A 174 16.99 -10.59 -0.23
CA ILE A 174 16.19 -11.81 -0.11
C ILE A 174 15.16 -11.66 1.01
N VAL A 175 15.60 -11.22 2.20
CA VAL A 175 14.70 -11.00 3.35
C VAL A 175 13.66 -9.92 3.03
N GLY A 176 14.10 -8.79 2.47
CA GLY A 176 13.21 -7.69 2.08
C GLY A 176 12.17 -8.12 1.06
N TYR A 177 12.55 -8.91 0.06
CA TYR A 177 11.64 -9.48 -0.93
C TYR A 177 10.57 -10.36 -0.29
N PHE A 178 10.95 -11.31 0.57
CA PHE A 178 9.98 -12.18 1.23
C PHE A 178 8.99 -11.40 2.10
N VAL A 179 9.49 -10.42 2.85
CA VAL A 179 8.64 -9.58 3.70
C VAL A 179 7.73 -8.70 2.86
N TYR A 180 8.22 -8.13 1.76
CA TYR A 180 7.42 -7.33 0.84
C TYR A 180 6.35 -8.18 0.13
N PHE A 181 6.68 -9.40 -0.25
CA PHE A 181 5.72 -10.34 -0.83
C PHE A 181 4.58 -10.65 0.15
N LEU A 182 4.91 -10.96 1.42
CA LEU A 182 3.91 -11.18 2.46
C LEU A 182 3.10 -9.91 2.75
N TRP A 183 3.75 -8.75 2.80
CA TRP A 183 3.11 -7.45 2.93
C TRP A 183 2.06 -7.25 1.83
N ALA A 184 2.41 -7.53 0.57
CA ALA A 184 1.54 -7.35 -0.59
C ALA A 184 0.32 -8.29 -0.55
N LYS A 185 0.50 -9.53 -0.07
CA LYS A 185 -0.63 -10.47 0.13
C LYS A 185 -1.63 -9.95 1.15
N ILE A 186 -1.16 -9.41 2.27
CA ILE A 186 -2.05 -8.84 3.29
C ILE A 186 -2.68 -7.54 2.80
N ALA A 187 -1.91 -6.68 2.13
CA ALA A 187 -2.39 -5.44 1.54
C ALA A 187 -3.50 -5.69 0.52
N THR A 188 -3.39 -6.74 -0.32
CA THR A 188 -4.43 -7.14 -1.28
C THR A 188 -5.80 -7.30 -0.61
N LEU A 189 -5.84 -7.94 0.56
CA LEU A 189 -7.08 -8.15 1.31
C LEU A 189 -7.61 -6.84 1.88
N ALA A 190 -6.75 -6.02 2.47
CA ALA A 190 -7.15 -4.75 3.09
C ALA A 190 -7.56 -3.67 2.08
N LEU A 191 -7.01 -3.75 0.87
CA LEU A 191 -7.31 -2.87 -0.25
C LEU A 191 -8.60 -3.28 -0.99
N PHE A 192 -9.17 -4.45 -0.70
CA PHE A 192 -10.35 -4.99 -1.35
C PHE A 192 -10.26 -4.92 -2.88
N ILE A 193 -9.11 -5.34 -3.43
CA ILE A 193 -8.86 -5.34 -4.88
C ILE A 193 -9.79 -6.37 -5.54
N PRO A 194 -10.63 -5.98 -6.51
CA PRO A 194 -11.50 -6.91 -7.21
C PRO A 194 -10.68 -7.79 -8.16
N ASP A 195 -10.96 -9.10 -8.13
CA ASP A 195 -10.51 -10.10 -9.12
C ASP A 195 -8.99 -10.19 -9.41
N SER A 196 -8.15 -9.60 -8.55
CA SER A 196 -6.70 -9.60 -8.73
C SER A 196 -5.95 -9.60 -7.40
N ASP A 197 -4.62 -9.65 -7.49
CA ASP A 197 -3.69 -9.63 -6.38
C ASP A 197 -2.68 -8.52 -6.58
N LEU A 198 -2.30 -7.82 -5.50
CA LEU A 198 -1.40 -6.67 -5.58
C LEU A 198 -0.05 -7.05 -6.20
N VAL A 199 0.44 -8.26 -5.95
CA VAL A 199 1.70 -8.73 -6.56
C VAL A 199 1.57 -8.82 -8.08
N LYS A 200 0.45 -9.36 -8.59
CA LYS A 200 0.21 -9.43 -10.03
C LYS A 200 0.14 -8.04 -10.65
N ARG A 201 -0.60 -7.12 -10.01
CA ARG A 201 -0.73 -5.73 -10.45
C ARG A 201 0.62 -5.02 -10.50
N ILE A 202 1.46 -5.17 -9.48
CA ILE A 202 2.82 -4.62 -9.48
C ILE A 202 3.61 -5.16 -10.69
N VAL A 203 3.60 -6.48 -10.91
CA VAL A 203 4.32 -7.10 -12.03
C VAL A 203 3.81 -6.60 -13.39
N GLU A 204 2.50 -6.44 -13.55
CA GLU A 204 1.87 -5.90 -14.77
C GLU A 204 2.29 -4.44 -14.99
N SER A 205 2.20 -3.58 -13.97
CA SER A 205 2.63 -2.18 -14.06
C SER A 205 4.10 -2.05 -14.47
N TYR A 206 4.99 -2.93 -13.98
CA TYR A 206 6.39 -2.94 -14.42
C TYR A 206 6.57 -3.43 -15.85
N LYS A 207 5.75 -4.36 -16.33
CA LYS A 207 5.81 -4.82 -17.73
C LYS A 207 5.41 -3.71 -18.68
N GLU A 208 4.33 -2.99 -18.36
CA GLU A 208 3.82 -1.88 -19.17
C GLU A 208 4.81 -0.72 -19.30
N LEU A 209 5.65 -0.49 -18.28
CA LEU A 209 6.70 0.54 -18.35
C LEU A 209 7.89 0.16 -19.24
N VAL A 210 8.13 -1.13 -19.45
CA VAL A 210 9.29 -1.65 -20.19
C VAL A 210 8.94 -2.02 -21.64
N SER A 211 7.66 -2.27 -21.93
CA SER A 211 7.13 -2.51 -23.27
C SER A 211 6.85 -1.23 -24.04
#